data_AF-A0A0F7VD53-F1
#
_entry.id   AF-A0A0F7VD53-F1
#
_cell.length_a   1.000
_cell.length_b   1.000
_cell.length_c   1.000
_cell.angle_alpha   90.00
_cell.angle_beta   90.00
_cell.angle_gamma   90.00
#
_symmetry.space_group_name_H-M   'P 1'
#
loop_
_entity.id
_entity.type
_entity.pdbx_description
1 polymer ?
#
loop_
_entity_poly.entity_id
_entity_poly.type
_entity_poly.pdbx_seq_one_letter_code
_entity_poly.pdbx_strand_id
1 'polypeptide(L)'
;MNSTRSWAITDNHHANYPGWLGHSEQLIWLEAMNNGYARFVVRDGRLRSAQYIVGTVPGPVQNLKVGSLALREDCDDDLSFAVVGQANTDGTLFNPDDKVSAHDPRYPQTTFPGRGAHRPKSVIWFGGLVRPSQATESQYTMTPLTNLMKYFNFGELESDGSFDGDSLDFINGNYNILFVAKDPRSDQSTHTASSCYLCPMTNWTGSPPTDQYYHAWRYHGLGGYISSPTVNAGGTVALLCKKKDGDAADKNRIVLVTNFQTGESKEFFASADGTGEWNLSPSSGSFVFNGSLLV
;
A
#
# COMPACT_ATOMS: atom_id res chain seq x y z
N MET A 1 -2.99 -24.41 -35.12
CA MET A 1 -2.84 -24.69 -33.67
C MET A 1 -1.83 -23.71 -33.11
N ASN A 2 -2.27 -22.59 -32.53
CA ASN A 2 -1.37 -21.65 -31.87
C ASN A 2 -1.09 -22.18 -30.47
N SER A 3 0.01 -22.91 -30.30
CA SER A 3 0.48 -23.27 -28.96
C SER A 3 0.88 -22.00 -28.24
N THR A 4 0.16 -21.64 -27.17
CA THR A 4 0.58 -20.61 -26.24
C THR A 4 1.95 -20.99 -25.68
N ARG A 5 2.98 -20.17 -25.95
CA ARG A 5 4.32 -20.34 -25.38
C ARG A 5 4.43 -19.47 -24.14
N SER A 6 4.78 -20.09 -23.01
CA SER A 6 5.13 -19.40 -21.77
C SER A 6 6.62 -19.61 -21.47
N TRP A 7 7.24 -18.61 -20.85
CA TRP A 7 8.63 -18.65 -20.40
C TRP A 7 8.74 -17.95 -19.04
N ALA A 8 9.68 -18.38 -18.21
CA ALA A 8 9.89 -17.80 -16.89
C ALA A 8 10.59 -16.43 -17.00
N ILE A 9 10.08 -15.44 -16.26
CA ILE A 9 10.72 -14.11 -16.13
C ILE A 9 11.96 -14.19 -15.22
N THR A 10 11.92 -15.04 -14.20
CA THR A 10 13.01 -15.27 -13.25
C THR A 10 12.89 -16.67 -12.67
N ASP A 11 14.03 -17.28 -12.38
CA ASP A 11 14.12 -18.57 -11.68
C ASP A 11 14.38 -18.38 -10.17
N ASN A 12 14.42 -17.13 -9.69
CA ASN A 12 14.65 -16.81 -8.28
C ASN A 12 13.39 -17.09 -7.45
N HIS A 13 13.45 -18.09 -6.57
CA HIS A 13 12.33 -18.46 -5.68
C HIS A 13 11.97 -17.39 -4.63
N HIS A 14 12.83 -16.39 -4.42
CA HIS A 14 12.54 -15.26 -3.53
C HIS A 14 11.82 -14.11 -4.23
N ALA A 15 11.56 -14.21 -5.54
CA ALA A 15 10.84 -13.21 -6.31
C ALA A 15 9.34 -13.19 -5.96
N ASN A 16 8.84 -12.05 -5.51
CA ASN A 16 7.45 -11.87 -5.08
C ASN A 16 6.91 -10.48 -5.47
N TYR A 17 5.59 -10.32 -5.45
CA TYR A 17 4.89 -9.06 -5.72
C TYR A 17 5.27 -8.40 -7.06
N PRO A 18 5.09 -9.10 -8.20
CA PRO A 18 5.39 -8.52 -9.52
C PRO A 18 4.39 -7.42 -9.89
N GLY A 19 4.86 -6.39 -10.59
CA GLY A 19 4.05 -5.30 -11.14
C GLY A 19 4.60 -4.78 -12.46
N TRP A 20 3.72 -4.32 -13.35
CA TRP A 20 4.12 -3.64 -14.60
C TRP A 20 4.57 -2.21 -14.31
N LEU A 21 5.57 -1.75 -15.05
CA LEU A 21 6.07 -0.38 -14.98
C LEU A 21 5.37 0.47 -16.04
N GLY A 22 4.33 1.21 -15.63
CA GLY A 22 3.58 2.10 -16.52
C GLY A 22 2.98 1.35 -17.72
N HIS A 23 3.17 1.90 -18.92
CA HIS A 23 2.76 1.30 -20.19
C HIS A 23 3.89 0.54 -20.89
N SER A 24 5.04 0.39 -20.21
CA SER A 24 6.21 -0.28 -20.76
C SER A 24 6.06 -1.81 -20.73
N GLU A 25 6.92 -2.48 -21.50
CA GLU A 25 7.04 -3.94 -21.44
C GLU A 25 7.90 -4.40 -20.24
N GLN A 26 8.25 -3.53 -19.28
CA GLN A 26 9.09 -3.88 -18.12
C GLN A 26 8.25 -4.26 -16.89
N LEU A 27 8.75 -5.26 -16.17
CA LEU A 27 8.22 -5.74 -14.89
C LEU A 27 9.19 -5.40 -13.77
N ILE A 28 8.65 -5.06 -12.60
CA ILE A 28 9.38 -4.95 -11.34
C ILE A 28 8.86 -5.99 -10.34
N TRP A 29 9.73 -6.51 -9.48
CA TRP A 29 9.36 -7.38 -8.35
C TRP A 29 10.31 -7.19 -7.17
N LEU A 30 9.95 -7.77 -6.03
CA LEU A 30 10.76 -7.80 -4.82
C LEU A 30 11.50 -9.13 -4.70
N GLU A 31 12.77 -9.09 -4.31
CA GLU A 31 13.54 -10.28 -3.93
C GLU A 31 14.06 -10.14 -2.51
N ALA A 32 13.70 -11.10 -1.64
CA ALA A 32 14.26 -11.19 -0.30
C ALA A 32 15.72 -11.69 -0.34
N MET A 33 16.58 -11.10 0.48
CA MET A 33 17.97 -11.49 0.62
C MET A 33 18.23 -12.18 1.95
N ASN A 34 19.26 -13.04 2.00
CA ASN A 34 19.65 -13.79 3.20
C ASN A 34 20.23 -12.93 4.35
N ASN A 35 20.49 -11.64 4.11
CA ASN A 35 20.98 -10.68 5.10
C ASN A 35 19.88 -9.73 5.58
N GLY A 36 18.61 -10.07 5.33
CA GLY A 36 17.44 -9.31 5.75
C GLY A 36 17.11 -8.11 4.85
N TYR A 37 17.90 -7.85 3.80
CA TYR A 37 17.61 -6.81 2.82
C TYR A 37 16.59 -7.28 1.79
N ALA A 38 15.94 -6.32 1.12
CA ALA A 38 15.10 -6.58 -0.04
C ALA A 38 15.61 -5.81 -1.26
N ARG A 39 15.57 -6.46 -2.43
CA ARG A 39 15.91 -5.87 -3.72
C ARG A 39 14.68 -5.60 -4.54
N PHE A 40 14.72 -4.48 -5.25
CA PHE A 40 13.79 -4.16 -6.32
C PHE A 40 14.48 -4.52 -7.63
N VAL A 41 13.92 -5.47 -8.36
CA VAL A 41 14.51 -6.00 -9.59
C VAL A 41 13.60 -5.70 -10.76
N VAL A 42 14.17 -5.19 -11.84
CA VAL A 42 13.46 -4.86 -13.08
C VAL A 42 13.97 -5.73 -14.21
N ARG A 43 13.06 -6.20 -15.06
CA ARG A 43 13.41 -6.91 -16.30
C ARG A 43 12.40 -6.59 -17.40
N ASP A 44 12.88 -6.61 -18.65
CA ASP A 44 11.98 -6.65 -19.79
C ASP A 44 11.16 -7.93 -19.78
N GLY A 45 9.85 -7.76 -19.76
CA GLY A 45 8.86 -8.81 -19.87
C GLY A 45 9.12 -9.67 -21.09
N ARG A 46 9.62 -9.14 -22.21
CA ARG A 46 9.92 -9.92 -23.43
C ARG A 46 11.30 -10.54 -23.47
N LEU A 47 12.06 -10.43 -22.38
CA LEU A 47 13.39 -10.98 -22.22
C LEU A 47 14.40 -10.47 -23.27
N ARG A 48 14.21 -9.26 -23.84
CA ARG A 48 15.17 -8.67 -24.78
C ARG A 48 16.37 -8.05 -24.07
N SER A 49 16.20 -7.68 -22.80
CA SER A 49 17.27 -7.16 -21.94
C SER A 49 17.47 -8.01 -20.68
N ALA A 50 18.67 -7.90 -20.12
CA ALA A 50 19.00 -8.51 -18.85
C ALA A 50 18.24 -7.82 -17.70
N GLN A 51 17.98 -8.56 -16.62
CA GLN A 51 17.47 -7.96 -15.40
C GLN A 51 18.51 -7.06 -14.74
N TYR A 52 18.06 -6.05 -14.00
CA TYR A 52 18.91 -5.16 -13.22
C TYR A 52 18.24 -4.80 -11.90
N ILE A 53 19.05 -4.38 -10.92
CA ILE A 53 18.59 -3.98 -9.59
C ILE A 53 18.40 -2.46 -9.60
N VAL A 54 17.17 -2.00 -9.36
CA VAL A 54 16.85 -0.56 -9.32
C VAL A 54 17.07 0.04 -7.92
N GLY A 55 16.99 -0.80 -6.89
CA GLY A 55 17.17 -0.37 -5.51
C GLY A 55 17.33 -1.54 -4.55
N THR A 56 17.89 -1.25 -3.38
CA THR A 56 18.04 -2.21 -2.28
C THR A 56 17.74 -1.48 -0.98
N VAL A 57 16.97 -2.11 -0.09
CA VAL A 57 16.49 -1.49 1.15
C VAL A 57 16.79 -2.38 2.36
N PRO A 58 17.10 -1.78 3.53
CA PRO A 58 17.44 -2.53 4.74
C PRO A 58 16.16 -3.05 5.41
N GLY A 59 15.90 -4.34 5.31
CA GLY A 59 14.72 -4.96 5.92
C GLY A 59 13.76 -5.58 4.92
N PRO A 60 12.92 -6.52 5.38
CA PRO A 60 11.89 -7.14 4.57
C PRO A 60 10.80 -6.13 4.22
N VAL A 61 10.43 -6.09 2.93
CA VAL A 61 9.27 -5.33 2.43
C VAL A 61 8.37 -6.23 1.59
N GLN A 62 7.09 -5.90 1.53
CA GLN A 62 6.06 -6.68 0.85
C GLN A 62 5.01 -5.79 0.20
N ASN A 63 4.08 -6.38 -0.55
CA ASN A 63 2.93 -5.68 -1.14
C ASN A 63 3.33 -4.51 -2.05
N LEU A 64 4.24 -4.77 -3.00
CA LEU A 64 4.67 -3.77 -3.97
C LEU A 64 3.49 -3.31 -4.84
N LYS A 65 3.23 -2.00 -4.86
CA LYS A 65 2.29 -1.37 -5.78
C LYS A 65 2.97 -0.22 -6.52
N VAL A 66 2.85 -0.23 -7.84
CA VAL A 66 3.43 0.77 -8.74
C VAL A 66 2.31 1.66 -9.29
N GLY A 67 2.58 2.95 -9.44
CA GLY A 67 1.68 3.94 -10.01
C GLY A 67 2.40 4.78 -11.06
N SER A 68 1.64 5.29 -12.04
CA SER A 68 2.18 6.21 -13.05
C SER A 68 2.02 7.65 -12.56
N LEU A 69 3.01 8.51 -12.83
CA LEU A 69 2.91 9.93 -12.46
C LEU A 69 2.30 10.73 -13.61
N ALA A 70 1.04 11.12 -13.46
CA ALA A 70 0.25 11.75 -14.52
C ALA A 70 0.76 13.15 -14.96
N LEU A 71 1.75 13.75 -14.27
CA LEU A 71 2.35 15.01 -14.71
C LEU A 71 3.06 14.87 -16.06
N ARG A 72 3.31 13.62 -16.51
CA ARG A 72 3.92 13.28 -17.78
C ARG A 72 3.22 12.05 -18.38
N GLU A 73 1.91 12.15 -18.63
CA GLU A 73 1.06 11.05 -19.15
C GLU A 73 1.61 10.34 -20.40
N ASP A 74 2.53 10.98 -21.13
CA ASP A 74 3.17 10.42 -22.34
C ASP A 74 4.56 9.79 -22.08
N CYS A 75 5.07 9.75 -20.84
CA CYS A 75 6.32 9.05 -20.55
C CYS A 75 6.32 8.27 -19.22
N ASP A 76 6.69 6.99 -19.32
CA ASP A 76 6.91 6.12 -18.16
C ASP A 76 8.25 6.42 -17.45
N ASP A 77 8.83 7.62 -17.60
CA ASP A 77 10.16 7.91 -17.06
C ASP A 77 10.16 8.19 -15.55
N ASP A 78 9.01 8.64 -15.04
CA ASP A 78 8.79 8.99 -13.66
C ASP A 78 7.59 8.18 -13.13
N LEU A 79 7.85 7.21 -12.26
CA LEU A 79 6.82 6.35 -11.67
C LEU A 79 6.85 6.47 -10.14
N SER A 80 5.74 6.16 -9.48
CA SER A 80 5.68 5.98 -8.03
C SER A 80 5.63 4.52 -7.66
N PHE A 81 6.09 4.22 -6.45
CA PHE A 81 5.81 2.93 -5.83
C PHE A 81 5.58 3.08 -4.33
N ALA A 82 4.91 2.09 -3.78
CA ALA A 82 4.79 1.90 -2.35
C ALA A 82 4.89 0.43 -1.97
N VAL A 83 5.37 0.19 -0.75
CA VAL A 83 5.58 -1.13 -0.14
C VAL A 83 5.20 -1.06 1.34
N VAL A 84 5.03 -2.22 1.94
CA VAL A 84 4.81 -2.36 3.39
C VAL A 84 6.08 -2.91 4.00
N GLY A 85 6.52 -2.30 5.10
CA GLY A 85 7.72 -2.74 5.82
C GLY A 85 7.67 -2.31 7.27
N GLN A 86 8.38 -3.02 8.13
CA GLN A 86 8.46 -2.69 9.55
C GLN A 86 9.34 -1.46 9.77
N ALA A 87 8.95 -0.60 10.70
CA ALA A 87 9.70 0.59 11.08
C ALA A 87 10.22 0.46 12.52
N ASN A 88 11.44 0.98 12.70
CA ASN A 88 12.01 1.29 14.00
C ASN A 88 11.24 2.42 14.70
N THR A 89 11.48 2.61 15.99
CA THR A 89 10.92 3.74 16.77
C THR A 89 11.38 5.10 16.24
N ASP A 90 12.58 5.17 15.67
CA ASP A 90 13.11 6.34 14.97
C ASP A 90 12.53 6.51 13.55
N GLY A 91 11.58 5.65 13.15
CA GLY A 91 10.90 5.63 11.86
C GLY A 91 11.75 5.26 10.66
N THR A 92 12.96 4.72 10.84
CA THR A 92 13.75 4.07 9.79
C THR A 92 13.24 2.65 9.52
N LEU A 93 13.59 2.07 8.36
CA LEU A 93 13.17 0.72 7.99
C LEU A 93 13.90 -0.30 8.90
N PHE A 94 13.14 -1.22 9.48
CA PHE A 94 13.64 -2.23 10.40
C PHE A 94 14.20 -3.43 9.63
N ASN A 95 15.46 -3.76 9.90
CA ASN A 95 16.08 -5.00 9.43
C ASN A 95 16.30 -5.96 10.62
N PRO A 96 15.69 -7.17 10.61
CA PRO A 96 15.89 -8.15 11.67
C PRO A 96 17.32 -8.68 11.77
N ASP A 97 18.09 -8.62 10.69
CA ASP A 97 19.47 -9.14 10.62
C ASP A 97 20.53 -8.07 10.90
N ASP A 98 20.13 -6.81 11.06
CA ASP A 98 21.04 -5.80 11.58
C ASP A 98 21.42 -6.21 12.99
N LYS A 99 22.72 -6.45 13.22
CA LYS A 99 23.24 -6.72 14.56
C LYS A 99 22.89 -5.52 15.41
N VAL A 100 21.85 -5.64 16.25
CA VAL A 100 21.61 -4.71 17.35
C VAL A 100 22.95 -4.66 18.09
N SER A 101 23.64 -3.53 18.00
CA SER A 101 24.88 -3.33 18.73
C SER A 101 24.48 -3.35 20.21
N ALA A 102 24.59 -4.53 20.80
CA ALA A 102 24.23 -4.81 22.17
C ALA A 102 25.26 -4.15 23.08
N HIS A 103 25.23 -2.82 23.21
CA HIS A 103 25.98 -2.03 24.19
C HIS A 103 25.50 -0.55 24.30
N ASP A 104 24.19 -0.27 24.19
CA ASP A 104 23.64 0.96 24.81
C ASP A 104 22.88 0.55 26.09
N PRO A 105 23.40 0.84 27.29
CA PRO A 105 22.74 0.51 28.55
C PRO A 105 21.40 1.23 28.76
N ARG A 106 20.97 2.11 27.84
CA ARG A 106 19.67 2.78 27.87
C ARG A 106 18.56 2.04 27.14
N TYR A 107 18.86 0.97 26.38
CA TYR A 107 17.85 0.18 25.68
C TYR A 107 17.89 -1.29 26.13
N PRO A 108 16.93 -1.73 26.96
CA PRO A 108 16.89 -3.11 27.40
C PRO A 108 16.60 -4.05 26.22
N GLN A 109 17.44 -5.09 26.12
CA GLN A 109 17.31 -6.23 25.22
C GLN A 109 15.94 -6.88 25.38
N THR A 110 15.15 -6.93 24.31
CA THR A 110 13.80 -7.48 24.33
C THR A 110 13.84 -8.99 24.10
N THR A 111 13.88 -9.74 25.19
CA THR A 111 13.79 -11.20 25.22
C THR A 111 12.46 -11.64 25.87
N PHE A 112 11.51 -12.10 25.04
CA PHE A 112 10.28 -12.90 25.34
C PHE A 112 9.27 -12.38 26.41
N PRO A 113 8.22 -13.16 26.76
CA PRO A 113 6.83 -12.95 26.37
C PRO A 113 5.96 -12.30 27.46
N GLY A 114 4.94 -11.54 27.05
CA GLY A 114 3.92 -10.98 27.94
C GLY A 114 4.13 -9.49 28.25
N ARG A 115 3.41 -8.65 27.48
CA ARG A 115 3.28 -7.18 27.62
C ARG A 115 4.56 -6.34 27.53
N GLY A 116 4.72 -5.67 26.37
CA GLY A 116 5.18 -4.28 26.34
C GLY A 116 6.57 -3.96 25.79
N ALA A 117 7.26 -4.87 25.11
CA ALA A 117 8.38 -4.50 24.25
C ALA A 117 7.83 -3.79 22.99
N HIS A 118 8.27 -2.56 22.68
CA HIS A 118 7.89 -1.87 21.44
C HIS A 118 8.25 -2.74 20.23
N ARG A 119 7.24 -3.41 19.66
CA ARG A 119 7.41 -4.23 18.46
C ARG A 119 7.59 -3.28 17.26
N PRO A 120 8.45 -3.63 16.28
CA PRO A 120 8.50 -2.91 15.01
C PRO A 120 7.09 -2.81 14.42
N LYS A 121 6.65 -1.60 14.11
CA LYS A 121 5.31 -1.37 13.54
C LYS A 121 5.41 -1.43 12.02
N SER A 122 4.55 -2.18 11.37
CA SER A 122 4.48 -2.13 9.91
C SER A 122 3.85 -0.83 9.46
N VAL A 123 4.48 -0.20 8.50
CA VAL A 123 4.07 1.08 7.92
C VAL A 123 4.16 1.00 6.40
N ILE A 124 3.49 1.94 5.74
CA ILE A 124 3.63 2.13 4.30
C ILE A 124 4.87 2.96 4.05
N TRP A 125 5.71 2.47 3.15
CA TRP A 125 6.86 3.17 2.60
C TRP A 125 6.58 3.52 1.15
N PHE A 126 6.99 4.69 0.71
CA PHE A 126 6.83 5.11 -0.68
C PHE A 126 8.11 5.72 -1.24
N GLY A 127 8.22 5.72 -2.56
CA GLY A 127 9.30 6.34 -3.30
C GLY A 127 8.94 6.51 -4.77
N GLY A 128 9.88 7.03 -5.55
CA GLY A 128 9.81 7.15 -7.00
C GLY A 128 10.80 6.23 -7.70
N LEU A 129 10.47 5.87 -8.94
CA LEU A 129 11.38 5.29 -9.92
C LEU A 129 11.58 6.33 -11.01
N VAL A 130 12.82 6.76 -11.23
CA VAL A 130 13.17 7.82 -12.16
C VAL A 130 14.21 7.30 -13.14
N ARG A 131 14.03 7.58 -14.43
CA ARG A 131 15.06 7.38 -15.46
C ARG A 131 15.21 8.63 -16.32
N PRO A 132 16.39 8.87 -16.93
CA PRO A 132 16.58 9.97 -17.87
C PRO A 132 15.61 9.86 -19.05
N SER A 133 14.84 10.93 -19.28
CA SER A 133 13.97 11.04 -20.45
C SER A 133 14.77 11.00 -21.75
N GLN A 134 14.26 10.27 -22.74
CA GLN A 134 14.80 10.09 -24.11
C GLN A 134 15.85 8.97 -24.32
N ALA A 135 16.19 8.18 -23.32
CA ALA A 135 17.02 7.00 -23.53
C ALA A 135 16.13 5.74 -23.56
N THR A 136 15.93 5.16 -24.75
CA THR A 136 15.14 3.92 -24.94
C THR A 136 15.68 2.70 -24.18
N GLU A 137 16.90 2.81 -23.65
CA GLU A 137 17.60 1.78 -22.87
C GLU A 137 17.98 2.25 -21.45
N SER A 138 17.49 3.41 -20.98
CA SER A 138 17.85 3.85 -19.64
C SER A 138 17.20 2.98 -18.55
N GLN A 139 18.03 2.64 -17.56
CA GLN A 139 17.60 1.93 -16.38
C GLN A 139 16.96 2.91 -15.40
N TYR A 140 15.91 2.45 -14.71
CA TYR A 140 15.35 3.19 -13.59
C TYR A 140 16.34 3.26 -12.43
N THR A 141 16.21 4.34 -11.66
CA THR A 141 16.86 4.53 -10.37
C THR A 141 15.78 4.78 -9.32
N MET A 142 15.95 4.17 -8.14
CA MET A 142 15.00 4.32 -7.03
C MET A 142 15.36 5.54 -6.18
N THR A 143 14.38 6.38 -5.84
CA THR A 143 14.57 7.41 -4.82
C THR A 143 14.63 6.79 -3.42
N PRO A 144 15.14 7.50 -2.40
CA PRO A 144 15.06 7.04 -1.02
C PRO A 144 13.62 6.73 -0.59
N LEU A 145 13.46 5.69 0.23
CA LEU A 145 12.16 5.36 0.82
C LEU A 145 11.76 6.38 1.88
N THR A 146 10.49 6.75 1.86
CA THR A 146 9.89 7.63 2.85
C THR A 146 8.79 6.93 3.62
N ASN A 147 8.81 7.06 4.94
CA ASN A 147 7.80 6.53 5.83
C ASN A 147 6.52 7.38 5.77
N LEU A 148 5.42 6.81 5.25
CA LEU A 148 4.13 7.50 5.11
C LEU A 148 3.57 8.00 6.44
N MET A 149 3.75 7.21 7.50
CA MET A 149 3.23 7.54 8.84
C MET A 149 3.88 8.79 9.40
N LYS A 150 5.19 8.96 9.15
CA LYS A 150 5.92 10.17 9.49
C LYS A 150 5.58 11.33 8.58
N TYR A 151 5.47 11.07 7.27
CA TYR A 151 5.20 12.10 6.27
C TYR A 151 3.90 12.86 6.54
N PHE A 152 2.83 12.16 6.94
CA PHE A 152 1.54 12.77 7.30
C PHE A 152 1.33 12.98 8.81
N ASN A 153 2.34 12.73 9.64
CA ASN A 153 2.27 12.85 11.09
C ASN A 153 1.08 12.08 11.72
N PHE A 154 0.88 10.82 11.31
CA PHE A 154 -0.20 9.97 11.82
C PHE A 154 -0.02 9.52 13.28
N GLY A 155 1.12 9.81 13.90
CA GLY A 155 1.41 9.44 15.29
C GLY A 155 1.39 7.92 15.48
N GLU A 156 0.66 7.45 16.50
CA GLU A 156 0.54 6.03 16.84
C GLU A 156 -0.54 5.28 16.06
N LEU A 157 -1.00 5.80 14.92
CA LEU A 157 -2.01 5.12 14.11
C LEU A 157 -1.57 3.68 13.83
N GLU A 158 -2.26 2.73 14.46
CA GLU A 158 -1.96 1.31 14.32
C GLU A 158 -2.65 0.80 13.07
N SER A 159 -1.84 0.47 12.06
CA SER A 159 -2.29 -0.41 11.00
C SER A 159 -2.57 -1.77 11.63
N ASP A 160 -3.82 -2.18 11.66
CA ASP A 160 -4.15 -3.53 12.09
C ASP A 160 -3.57 -4.54 11.11
N GLY A 161 -3.00 -5.58 11.66
CA GLY A 161 -2.28 -6.60 10.93
C GLY A 161 -1.36 -7.33 11.87
N SER A 162 -1.85 -8.40 12.50
CA SER A 162 -0.97 -9.55 12.65
C SER A 162 -0.54 -9.94 11.23
N PHE A 163 0.71 -9.65 10.84
CA PHE A 163 1.22 -9.85 9.47
C PHE A 163 1.51 -11.33 9.17
N ASP A 164 0.59 -12.20 9.57
CA ASP A 164 0.52 -13.58 9.14
C ASP A 164 -0.63 -13.67 8.14
N GLY A 165 -0.47 -13.09 6.95
CA GLY A 165 -1.29 -13.49 5.81
C GLY A 165 -1.81 -12.45 4.82
N ASP A 166 -2.04 -11.19 5.16
CA ASP A 166 -2.58 -10.24 4.17
C ASP A 166 -2.00 -8.82 4.28
N SER A 167 -1.43 -8.38 3.17
CA SER A 167 -1.08 -7.02 2.78
C SER A 167 -1.97 -5.94 3.39
N LEU A 168 -1.38 -4.85 3.87
CA LEU A 168 -2.11 -3.58 4.02
C LEU A 168 -2.93 -3.31 2.75
N ASP A 169 -4.24 -3.22 2.90
CA ASP A 169 -5.16 -2.88 1.82
C ASP A 169 -4.96 -1.41 1.48
N PHE A 170 -4.01 -1.16 0.57
CA PHE A 170 -3.68 0.17 0.09
C PHE A 170 -3.75 0.27 -1.43
N ILE A 171 -3.97 1.46 -1.97
CA ILE A 171 -3.84 1.71 -3.40
C ILE A 171 -2.80 2.79 -3.57
N ASN A 172 -1.95 2.61 -4.58
CA ASN A 172 -1.12 3.68 -5.10
C ASN A 172 -1.82 4.26 -6.34
N GLY A 173 -2.52 5.39 -6.17
CA GLY A 173 -3.02 6.20 -7.26
C GLY A 173 -1.97 7.22 -7.72
N ASN A 174 -2.19 7.86 -8.87
CA ASN A 174 -1.21 8.79 -9.46
C ASN A 174 -0.78 9.92 -8.50
N TYR A 175 -1.68 10.34 -7.60
CA TYR A 175 -1.47 11.43 -6.64
C TYR A 175 -1.98 11.10 -5.24
N ASN A 176 -2.21 9.83 -4.93
CA ASN A 176 -2.70 9.46 -3.62
C ASN A 176 -2.25 8.09 -3.19
N ILE A 177 -2.05 7.94 -1.89
CA ILE A 177 -2.01 6.63 -1.25
C ILE A 177 -3.28 6.50 -0.44
N LEU A 178 -4.11 5.53 -0.78
CA LEU A 178 -5.30 5.18 -0.02
C LEU A 178 -4.97 3.96 0.84
N PHE A 179 -5.31 3.91 2.12
CA PHE A 179 -5.14 2.70 2.93
C PHE A 179 -6.22 2.56 4.00
N VAL A 180 -6.45 1.34 4.47
CA VAL A 180 -7.34 1.06 5.60
C VAL A 180 -6.51 0.75 6.84
N ALA A 181 -6.88 1.33 7.98
CA ALA A 181 -6.28 1.04 9.29
C ALA A 181 -7.36 0.99 10.38
N LYS A 182 -7.03 0.41 11.54
CA LYS A 182 -7.94 0.35 12.69
C LYS A 182 -8.34 1.76 13.11
N ASP A 183 -9.56 1.92 13.60
CA ASP A 183 -10.03 3.20 14.11
C ASP A 183 -9.25 3.53 15.41
N PRO A 184 -8.43 4.59 15.46
CA PRO A 184 -7.66 4.95 16.66
C PRO A 184 -8.54 5.36 17.86
N ARG A 185 -9.85 5.58 17.65
CA ARG A 185 -10.82 5.90 18.70
C ARG A 185 -11.52 4.67 19.27
N SER A 186 -11.29 3.48 18.72
CA SER A 186 -11.93 2.24 19.15
C SER A 186 -11.00 1.41 20.05
N ASP A 187 -11.55 0.71 21.05
CA ASP A 187 -10.77 -0.22 21.88
C ASP A 187 -10.38 -1.44 21.04
N GLN A 188 -9.10 -1.52 20.68
CA GLN A 188 -8.60 -2.47 19.71
C GLN A 188 -8.73 -3.94 20.13
N SER A 189 -9.04 -4.22 21.41
CA SER A 189 -9.12 -5.58 21.93
C SER A 189 -10.46 -6.27 21.65
N THR A 190 -11.53 -5.51 21.43
CA THR A 190 -12.90 -6.03 21.27
C THR A 190 -13.63 -5.48 20.06
N HIS A 191 -13.03 -4.52 19.35
CA HIS A 191 -13.64 -3.83 18.23
C HIS A 191 -12.89 -4.08 16.91
N THR A 192 -13.64 -4.13 15.81
CA THR A 192 -13.16 -4.30 14.42
C THR A 192 -13.34 -3.04 13.58
N ALA A 193 -13.84 -1.95 14.18
CA ALA A 193 -14.00 -0.67 13.50
C ALA A 193 -12.68 -0.20 12.88
N SER A 194 -12.78 0.29 11.64
CA SER A 194 -11.62 0.75 10.87
C SER A 194 -11.95 2.05 10.15
N SER A 195 -10.92 2.71 9.64
CA SER A 195 -11.04 3.92 8.85
C SER A 195 -10.19 3.82 7.60
N CYS A 196 -10.69 4.38 6.52
CA CYS A 196 -9.95 4.56 5.28
C CYS A 196 -9.29 5.94 5.28
N TYR A 197 -8.03 6.00 4.90
CA TYR A 197 -7.20 7.19 4.88
C TYR A 197 -6.78 7.48 3.45
N LEU A 198 -7.04 8.69 2.97
CA LEU A 198 -6.58 9.19 1.68
C LEU A 198 -5.46 10.20 1.91
N CYS A 199 -4.26 9.84 1.47
CA CYS A 199 -3.05 10.64 1.57
C CYS A 199 -2.75 11.33 0.23
N PRO A 200 -2.96 12.65 0.08
CA PRO A 200 -2.61 13.35 -1.16
C PRO A 200 -1.08 13.48 -1.33
N MET A 201 -0.55 12.92 -2.40
CA MET A 201 0.89 12.91 -2.69
C MET A 201 1.24 14.07 -3.63
N THR A 202 2.04 15.02 -3.15
CA THR A 202 2.56 16.14 -3.97
C THR A 202 3.89 15.80 -4.64
N ASN A 203 4.66 14.90 -4.03
CA ASN A 203 5.90 14.35 -4.56
C ASN A 203 6.15 12.97 -3.97
N TRP A 204 7.08 12.26 -4.60
CA TRP A 204 7.50 10.91 -4.21
C TRP A 204 8.95 10.86 -3.72
N THR A 205 9.57 12.04 -3.54
CA THR A 205 10.95 12.21 -3.09
C THR A 205 11.08 12.35 -1.58
N GLY A 206 9.95 12.40 -0.85
CA GLY A 206 9.90 12.36 0.60
C GLY A 206 9.86 13.72 1.29
N SER A 207 9.75 14.81 0.54
CA SER A 207 9.60 16.14 1.13
C SER A 207 8.12 16.38 1.47
N PRO A 208 7.74 16.55 2.76
CA PRO A 208 6.35 16.81 3.11
C PRO A 208 5.87 18.11 2.45
N PRO A 209 4.58 18.21 2.08
CA PRO A 209 4.04 19.46 1.59
C PRO A 209 4.13 20.50 2.71
N THR A 210 4.56 21.71 2.38
CA THR A 210 4.59 22.82 3.33
C THR A 210 3.22 23.45 3.55
N ASP A 211 2.26 23.12 2.69
CA ASP A 211 0.91 23.69 2.68
C ASP A 211 -0.07 22.80 3.47
N GLN A 212 -0.77 23.43 4.43
CA GLN A 212 -1.78 22.83 5.29
C GLN A 212 -2.96 22.18 4.54
N TYR A 213 -3.17 22.54 3.27
CA TYR A 213 -4.19 21.90 2.43
C TYR A 213 -3.87 20.45 2.09
N TYR A 214 -2.61 20.01 2.22
CA TYR A 214 -2.17 18.65 1.94
C TYR A 214 -1.98 17.83 3.22
N HIS A 215 -3.08 17.53 3.89
CA HIS A 215 -3.14 16.58 5.00
C HIS A 215 -3.88 15.30 4.56
N ALA A 216 -3.70 14.21 5.30
CA ALA A 216 -4.45 13.00 5.04
C ALA A 216 -5.91 13.14 5.50
N TRP A 217 -6.85 12.75 4.64
CA TRP A 217 -8.26 12.70 4.99
C TRP A 217 -8.64 11.33 5.50
N ARG A 218 -9.62 11.30 6.41
CA ARG A 218 -10.09 10.09 7.07
C ARG A 218 -11.57 9.90 6.83
N TYR A 219 -11.95 8.69 6.46
CA TYR A 219 -13.32 8.27 6.25
C TYR A 219 -13.65 7.06 7.14
N HIS A 220 -14.72 7.17 7.94
CA HIS A 220 -15.10 6.17 8.95
C HIS A 220 -16.04 5.06 8.43
N GLY A 221 -16.44 5.11 7.16
CA GLY A 221 -17.35 4.11 6.61
C GLY A 221 -18.70 4.07 7.34
N LEU A 222 -19.23 2.86 7.51
CA LEU A 222 -20.53 2.61 8.16
C LEU A 222 -20.41 2.25 9.65
N GLY A 223 -19.21 2.35 10.23
CA GLY A 223 -18.95 2.09 11.64
C GLY A 223 -18.32 0.71 11.97
N GLY A 224 -18.30 -0.22 11.01
CA GLY A 224 -17.62 -1.51 11.15
C GLY A 224 -16.27 -1.58 10.44
N TYR A 225 -15.91 -2.78 10.01
CA TYR A 225 -14.70 -3.06 9.24
C TYR A 225 -14.82 -2.55 7.80
N ILE A 226 -13.73 -2.00 7.25
CA ILE A 226 -13.59 -1.51 5.89
C ILE A 226 -12.55 -2.41 5.20
N SER A 227 -12.79 -2.75 3.94
CA SER A 227 -11.89 -3.60 3.15
C SER A 227 -11.97 -3.28 1.66
N SER A 228 -11.05 -3.86 0.88
CA SER A 228 -11.03 -3.80 -0.58
C SER A 228 -11.19 -2.38 -1.14
N PRO A 229 -10.36 -1.41 -0.69
CA PRO A 229 -10.38 -0.10 -1.31
C PRO A 229 -10.00 -0.18 -2.79
N THR A 230 -10.79 0.46 -3.65
CA THR A 230 -10.45 0.67 -5.07
C THR A 230 -10.76 2.12 -5.48
N VAL A 231 -10.04 2.69 -6.45
CA VAL A 231 -10.21 4.07 -6.91
C VAL A 231 -10.25 4.11 -8.43
N ASN A 232 -11.14 4.92 -8.99
CA ASN A 232 -11.18 5.15 -10.44
C ASN A 232 -10.34 6.37 -10.84
N ALA A 233 -10.16 6.57 -12.15
CA ALA A 233 -9.42 7.72 -12.68
C ALA A 233 -10.01 9.09 -12.28
N GLY A 234 -11.31 9.14 -11.97
CA GLY A 234 -12.00 10.35 -11.51
C GLY A 234 -11.86 10.62 -10.02
N GLY A 235 -11.12 9.80 -9.27
CA GLY A 235 -10.94 9.96 -7.83
C GLY A 235 -12.11 9.47 -6.96
N THR A 236 -13.11 8.83 -7.56
CA THR A 236 -14.15 8.13 -6.79
C THR A 236 -13.57 6.86 -6.22
N VAL A 237 -13.77 6.66 -4.93
CA VAL A 237 -13.29 5.47 -4.22
C VAL A 237 -14.47 4.55 -3.92
N ALA A 238 -14.32 3.26 -4.17
CA ALA A 238 -15.23 2.25 -3.68
C ALA A 238 -14.60 1.50 -2.51
N LEU A 239 -15.41 1.25 -1.48
CA LEU A 239 -15.05 0.53 -0.27
C LEU A 239 -16.07 -0.56 -0.01
N LEU A 240 -15.62 -1.65 0.60
CA LEU A 240 -16.49 -2.64 1.22
C LEU A 240 -16.55 -2.35 2.72
N CYS A 241 -17.72 -1.94 3.20
CA CYS A 241 -17.94 -1.52 4.58
C CYS A 241 -18.93 -2.43 5.29
N LYS A 242 -18.54 -2.97 6.44
CA LYS A 242 -19.48 -3.51 7.43
C LYS A 242 -20.05 -2.37 8.26
N LYS A 243 -21.27 -2.55 8.76
CA LYS A 243 -21.96 -1.56 9.59
C LYS A 243 -21.81 -1.87 11.08
N LYS A 244 -21.77 -3.15 11.45
CA LYS A 244 -21.62 -3.58 12.84
C LYS A 244 -20.16 -3.73 13.20
N ASP A 245 -19.80 -3.10 14.31
CA ASP A 245 -18.51 -3.27 14.95
C ASP A 245 -18.48 -4.60 15.74
N GLY A 246 -17.38 -5.34 15.66
CA GLY A 246 -17.18 -6.63 16.35
C GLY A 246 -17.92 -7.83 15.74
N ASP A 247 -18.74 -7.64 14.70
CA ASP A 247 -19.52 -8.71 14.07
C ASP A 247 -18.86 -9.19 12.77
N ALA A 248 -18.10 -10.29 12.87
CA ALA A 248 -17.48 -10.91 11.70
C ALA A 248 -18.51 -11.44 10.68
N ALA A 249 -19.75 -11.73 11.09
CA ALA A 249 -20.80 -12.23 10.22
C ALA A 249 -21.62 -11.10 9.55
N ASP A 250 -21.39 -9.84 9.91
CA ASP A 250 -22.00 -8.72 9.19
C ASP A 250 -21.52 -8.68 7.74
N LYS A 251 -22.45 -8.42 6.82
CA LYS A 251 -22.16 -8.43 5.39
C LYS A 251 -21.46 -7.15 4.96
N ASN A 252 -20.61 -7.28 3.95
CA ASN A 252 -19.99 -6.14 3.29
C ASN A 252 -21.03 -5.37 2.47
N ARG A 253 -21.04 -4.05 2.60
CA ARG A 253 -21.84 -3.13 1.79
C ARG A 253 -20.92 -2.33 0.90
N ILE A 254 -21.35 -2.10 -0.33
CA ILE A 254 -20.57 -1.31 -1.28
C ILE A 254 -20.85 0.16 -1.01
N VAL A 255 -19.80 0.92 -0.68
CA VAL A 255 -19.88 2.35 -0.45
C VAL A 255 -19.01 3.07 -1.46
N LEU A 256 -19.59 4.01 -2.21
CA LEU A 256 -18.84 4.94 -3.06
C LEU A 256 -18.61 6.23 -2.29
N VAL A 257 -17.35 6.62 -2.12
CA VAL A 257 -16.96 7.94 -1.61
C VAL A 257 -16.65 8.82 -2.82
N THR A 258 -17.49 9.82 -3.04
CA THR A 258 -17.36 10.77 -4.17
C THR A 258 -16.50 11.97 -3.79
N ASN A 259 -16.40 12.28 -2.49
CA ASN A 259 -15.53 13.33 -1.99
C ASN A 259 -14.98 12.98 -0.60
N PHE A 260 -13.68 12.66 -0.53
CA PHE A 260 -13.00 12.34 0.73
C PHE A 260 -12.84 13.53 1.68
N GLN A 261 -12.82 14.75 1.15
CA GLN A 261 -12.64 15.96 1.96
C GLN A 261 -13.91 16.29 2.75
N THR A 262 -15.07 16.09 2.13
CA THR A 262 -16.39 16.33 2.76
C THR A 262 -16.98 15.07 3.40
N GLY A 263 -16.49 13.89 3.04
CA GLY A 263 -17.07 12.60 3.43
C GLY A 263 -18.32 12.23 2.62
N GLU A 264 -18.60 12.94 1.53
CA GLU A 264 -19.74 12.65 0.66
C GLU A 264 -19.62 11.22 0.10
N SER A 265 -20.65 10.42 0.37
CA SER A 265 -20.65 9.00 0.04
C SER A 265 -22.06 8.45 -0.19
N LYS A 266 -22.13 7.34 -0.91
CA LYS A 266 -23.36 6.62 -1.26
C LYS A 266 -23.19 5.12 -1.01
N GLU A 267 -24.04 4.55 -0.18
CA GLU A 267 -24.20 3.10 -0.05
C GLU A 267 -25.05 2.57 -1.21
N PHE A 268 -24.54 1.62 -1.98
CA PHE A 268 -25.36 0.90 -2.96
C PHE A 268 -26.28 -0.08 -2.24
N PHE A 269 -27.51 -0.19 -2.75
CA PHE A 269 -28.54 -1.05 -2.17
C PHE A 269 -28.85 -0.69 -0.72
N ALA A 270 -28.72 0.58 -0.32
CA ALA A 270 -29.14 1.02 1.02
C ALA A 270 -30.65 0.79 1.20
N SER A 271 -31.03 0.21 2.32
CA SER A 271 -32.43 0.02 2.71
C SER A 271 -32.79 0.88 3.92
N ALA A 272 -34.08 1.19 4.08
CA ALA A 272 -34.56 2.04 5.17
C ALA A 272 -34.33 1.45 6.58
N ASP A 273 -34.36 0.12 6.72
CA ASP A 273 -34.03 -0.59 7.97
C ASP A 273 -32.52 -0.68 8.20
N GLY A 274 -31.72 -0.20 7.24
CA GLY A 274 -30.27 -0.19 7.30
C GLY A 274 -29.63 -1.57 7.23
N THR A 275 -30.32 -2.60 6.73
CA THR A 275 -29.77 -3.95 6.48
C THR A 275 -29.10 -4.08 5.11
N GLY A 276 -29.49 -3.26 4.14
CA GLY A 276 -29.09 -3.31 2.73
C GLY A 276 -29.96 -4.29 1.92
N GLU A 277 -30.50 -3.83 0.79
CA GLU A 277 -31.40 -4.57 -0.11
C GLU A 277 -30.73 -5.75 -0.83
N TRP A 278 -29.40 -5.73 -0.97
CA TRP A 278 -28.67 -6.83 -1.60
C TRP A 278 -28.38 -7.96 -0.61
N ASN A 279 -28.86 -9.17 -0.92
CA ASN A 279 -28.71 -10.34 -0.04
C ASN A 279 -27.34 -11.03 -0.12
N LEU A 280 -26.39 -10.47 -0.86
CA LEU A 280 -25.03 -11.00 -0.97
C LEU A 280 -24.03 -10.13 -0.19
N SER A 281 -22.84 -10.69 0.04
CA SER A 281 -21.72 -10.01 0.68
C SER A 281 -20.50 -10.11 -0.23
N PRO A 282 -20.16 -9.06 -1.01
CA PRO A 282 -18.97 -9.07 -1.86
C PRO A 282 -17.71 -9.19 -1.00
N SER A 283 -16.68 -9.85 -1.53
CA SER A 283 -15.37 -9.99 -0.86
C SER A 283 -14.30 -9.07 -1.43
N SER A 284 -14.50 -8.55 -2.65
CA SER A 284 -13.56 -7.66 -3.33
C SER A 284 -14.29 -6.78 -4.34
N GLY A 285 -13.71 -5.64 -4.69
CA GLY A 285 -14.18 -4.79 -5.78
C GLY A 285 -13.03 -4.14 -6.52
N SER A 286 -13.21 -3.89 -7.82
CA SER A 286 -12.22 -3.21 -8.65
C SER A 286 -12.88 -2.40 -9.76
N PHE A 287 -12.34 -1.21 -10.05
CA PHE A 287 -12.77 -0.43 -11.20
C PHE A 287 -12.15 -0.97 -12.49
N VAL A 288 -12.97 -1.13 -13.52
CA VAL A 288 -12.49 -1.31 -14.90
C VAL A 288 -12.16 0.03 -15.55
N PHE A 289 -11.42 -0.02 -16.67
CA PHE A 289 -10.96 1.17 -17.39
C PHE A 289 -12.06 2.18 -17.72
N ASN A 290 -13.29 1.73 -17.99
CA ASN A 290 -14.41 2.63 -18.29
C ASN A 290 -15.04 3.29 -17.04
N GLY A 291 -14.46 3.09 -15.85
CA GLY A 291 -14.94 3.63 -14.57
C GLY A 291 -16.07 2.83 -13.92
N SER A 292 -16.50 1.70 -14.50
CA SER A 292 -17.50 0.82 -13.86
C SER A 292 -16.87 0.03 -12.73
N LEU A 293 -17.62 -0.15 -11.64
CA LEU A 293 -17.20 -0.98 -10.51
C LEU A 293 -17.60 -2.44 -10.77
N LEU A 294 -16.63 -3.34 -10.73
CA LEU A 294 -16.83 -4.79 -10.64
C LEU A 294 -16.78 -5.20 -9.16
N VAL A 295 -17.72 -6.04 -8.76
CA VAL A 295 -17.88 -6.59 -7.39
C VAL A 295 -18.18 -8.07 -7.43
#